data_AF-A0A920G9E2-F1
#
_entry.id   AF-A0A920G9E2-F1
#
_cell.length_a   1.000
_cell.length_b   1.000
_cell.length_c   1.000
_cell.angle_alpha   90.00
_cell.angle_beta   90.00
_cell.angle_gamma   90.00
#
_symmetry.space_group_name_H-M   'P 1'
#
loop_
_entity.id
_entity.type
_entity.pdbx_description
1 polymer ?
#
loop_
_entity_poly.entity_id
_entity_poly.type
_entity_poly.pdbx_seq_one_letter_code
_entity_poly.pdbx_strand_id
1 'polypeptide(L)'
;MIVEISHFLALLATGLFFLVGCFSFIRSGNIYISNLISRTYSHAFLLLLTSFTIYVWLAITDNFSVAYIASHSNSDLPTFYKISSIWSAHEGSMFLWILFLAAWGSFLIEVLIMRLL
;
A
#
# COMPACT_ATOMS: atom_id res chain seq x y z
N MET A 1 -18.87 4.23 -4.08
CA MET A 1 -18.23 5.04 -3.03
C MET A 1 -17.04 4.36 -2.34
N ILE A 2 -17.13 3.07 -1.95
CA ILE A 2 -16.00 2.40 -1.27
C ILE A 2 -14.78 2.17 -2.18
N VAL A 3 -15.01 1.98 -3.49
CA VAL A 3 -13.95 1.83 -4.50
C VAL A 3 -13.14 3.13 -4.61
N GLU A 4 -13.84 4.25 -4.67
CA GLU A 4 -13.27 5.59 -4.76
C GLU A 4 -12.43 5.91 -3.52
N ILE A 5 -12.86 5.45 -2.33
CA ILE A 5 -12.09 5.56 -1.09
C ILE A 5 -10.79 4.75 -1.19
N SER A 6 -10.83 3.51 -1.68
CA SER A 6 -9.62 2.69 -1.88
C SER A 6 -8.63 3.38 -2.82
N HIS A 7 -9.10 3.90 -3.96
CA HIS A 7 -8.25 4.62 -4.91
C HIS A 7 -7.67 5.91 -4.33
N PHE A 8 -8.48 6.67 -3.60
CA PHE A 8 -8.02 7.88 -2.92
C PHE A 8 -6.91 7.59 -1.89
N LEU A 9 -7.08 6.54 -1.07
CA LEU A 9 -6.07 6.10 -0.10
C LEU A 9 -4.76 5.71 -0.78
N ALA A 10 -4.82 4.98 -1.89
CA ALA A 10 -3.64 4.61 -2.66
C ALA A 10 -2.91 5.84 -3.22
N LEU A 11 -3.66 6.79 -3.80
CA LEU A 11 -3.11 8.02 -4.35
C LEU A 11 -2.44 8.90 -3.28
N LEU A 12 -3.08 9.01 -2.11
CA LEU A 12 -2.53 9.70 -0.94
C LEU A 12 -1.22 9.03 -0.48
N ALA A 13 -1.20 7.70 -0.39
CA ALA A 13 -0.01 6.94 -0.01
C ALA A 13 1.15 7.20 -0.99
N THR A 14 0.90 7.19 -2.29
CA THR A 14 1.94 7.53 -3.29
C THR A 14 2.48 8.95 -3.13
N GLY A 15 1.63 9.93 -2.84
CA GLY A 15 2.08 11.30 -2.56
C GLY A 15 3.00 11.38 -1.34
N LEU A 16 2.67 10.66 -0.27
CA LEU A 16 3.51 10.60 0.94
C LEU A 16 4.83 9.86 0.71
N PHE A 17 4.83 8.75 -0.03
CA PHE A 17 6.07 8.05 -0.41
C PHE A 17 6.98 8.94 -1.25
N PHE A 18 6.41 9.72 -2.17
CA PHE A 18 7.16 10.70 -2.96
C PHE A 18 7.79 11.78 -2.08
N LEU A 19 7.03 12.33 -1.12
CA LEU A 19 7.55 13.30 -0.15
C LEU A 19 8.70 12.72 0.70
N VAL A 20 8.57 11.48 1.16
CA VAL A 20 9.65 10.78 1.87
C VAL A 20 10.90 10.66 0.98
N GLY A 21 10.73 10.31 -0.29
CA GLY A 21 11.80 10.29 -1.28
C GLY A 21 12.52 11.64 -1.39
N CYS A 22 11.78 12.74 -1.53
CA CYS A 22 12.34 14.09 -1.58
C CYS A 22 13.11 14.46 -0.31
N PHE A 23 12.53 14.22 0.88
CA PHE A 23 13.19 14.53 2.15
C PHE A 23 14.44 13.68 2.40
N SER A 24 14.48 12.45 1.87
CA SER A 24 15.64 11.57 2.00
C SER A 24 16.89 12.15 1.33
N PHE A 25 16.75 12.93 0.25
CA PHE A 25 17.89 13.60 -0.41
C PHE A 25 18.44 14.80 0.38
N ILE A 26 17.58 15.48 1.13
CA ILE A 26 17.94 16.67 1.92
C ILE A 26 18.45 16.27 3.33
N ARG A 27 18.48 14.96 3.63
CA ARG A 27 18.85 14.42 4.95
C ARG A 27 20.31 14.73 5.31
N SER A 28 20.54 15.90 5.90
CA SER A 28 21.83 16.43 6.35
C SER A 28 22.18 16.03 7.80
N GLY A 29 21.88 14.79 8.19
CA GLY A 29 22.14 14.31 9.56
C GLY A 29 21.24 14.90 10.66
N ASN A 30 20.23 15.70 10.28
CA ASN A 30 19.29 16.29 11.23
C ASN A 30 18.27 15.26 11.75
N ILE A 31 18.25 15.04 13.07
CA ILE A 31 17.37 14.09 13.78
C ILE A 31 15.88 14.42 13.57
N TYR A 32 15.53 15.70 13.41
CA TYR A 32 14.14 16.09 13.15
C TYR A 32 13.65 15.60 11.78
N ILE A 33 14.52 15.64 10.76
CA ILE A 33 14.20 15.18 9.40
C ILE A 33 14.08 13.65 9.37
N SER A 34 14.95 12.92 10.09
CA SER A 34 14.85 11.46 10.16
C SER A 34 13.55 10.99 10.84
N ASN A 35 13.15 11.64 11.93
CA ASN A 35 11.89 11.33 12.60
C ASN A 35 10.67 11.66 11.72
N LEU A 36 10.72 12.77 10.98
CA LEU A 36 9.67 13.12 10.02
C LEU A 36 9.54 12.08 8.92
N ILE A 37 10.67 11.64 8.33
CA ILE A 37 10.72 10.57 7.31
C ILE A 37 10.08 9.29 7.85
N SER A 38 10.47 8.84 9.04
CA SER A 38 9.93 7.61 9.65
C SER A 38 8.42 7.65 9.79
N ARG A 39 7.92 8.73 10.40
CA ARG A 39 6.49 8.88 10.68
C ARG A 39 5.73 8.99 9.37
N THR A 40 6.21 9.80 8.43
CA THR A 40 5.52 9.98 7.14
C THR A 40 5.47 8.66 6.37
N TYR A 41 6.56 7.90 6.38
CA TYR A 41 6.62 6.58 5.76
C TYR A 41 5.67 5.58 6.42
N SER A 42 5.59 5.53 7.75
CA SER A 42 4.68 4.63 8.46
C SER A 42 3.21 4.94 8.15
N HIS A 43 2.84 6.23 8.07
CA HIS A 43 1.49 6.64 7.68
C HIS A 43 1.20 6.29 6.22
N ALA A 44 2.16 6.51 5.30
CA ALA A 44 2.03 6.11 3.90
C ALA A 44 1.79 4.60 3.74
N PHE A 45 2.54 3.78 4.50
CA PHE A 45 2.36 2.33 4.53
C PHE A 45 0.98 1.92 5.04
N LEU A 46 0.48 2.52 6.13
CA LEU A 46 -0.85 2.22 6.66
C LEU A 46 -1.96 2.59 5.66
N LEU A 47 -1.83 3.70 4.94
CA LEU A 47 -2.77 4.10 3.89
C LEU A 47 -2.75 3.13 2.70
N LEU A 48 -1.56 2.66 2.31
CA LEU A 48 -1.43 1.64 1.26
C LEU A 48 -2.06 0.31 1.68
N LEU A 49 -1.77 -0.14 2.91
CA LEU A 49 -2.30 -1.40 3.47
C LEU A 49 -3.83 -1.36 3.59
N THR A 50 -4.39 -0.25 4.06
CA THR A 50 -5.84 -0.06 4.14
C THR A 50 -6.48 -0.04 2.75
N SER A 51 -5.88 0.63 1.78
CA SER A 51 -6.33 0.60 0.38
C SER A 51 -6.38 -0.82 -0.17
N PHE A 52 -5.30 -1.60 0.01
CA PHE A 52 -5.21 -3.00 -0.41
C PHE A 52 -6.26 -3.88 0.28
N THR A 53 -6.46 -3.70 1.58
CA THR A 53 -7.45 -4.47 2.35
C THR A 53 -8.88 -4.20 1.89
N ILE A 54 -9.21 -2.94 1.58
CA ILE A 54 -10.51 -2.59 0.99
C ILE A 54 -10.67 -3.27 -0.37
N TYR A 55 -9.61 -3.32 -1.17
CA TYR A 55 -9.62 -4.01 -2.46
C TYR A 55 -9.86 -5.52 -2.32
N VAL A 56 -9.26 -6.14 -1.30
CA VAL A 56 -9.52 -7.55 -0.94
C VAL A 56 -10.98 -7.76 -0.55
N TRP A 57 -11.51 -6.87 0.29
CA TRP A 57 -12.91 -6.93 0.68
C TRP A 57 -13.84 -6.82 -0.54
N LEU A 58 -13.57 -5.90 -1.46
CA LEU A 58 -14.33 -5.74 -2.70
C LEU A 58 -14.36 -7.01 -3.56
N ALA A 59 -13.23 -7.72 -3.64
CA ALA A 59 -13.14 -8.98 -4.38
C ALA A 59 -13.91 -10.12 -3.71
N ILE A 60 -13.88 -10.20 -2.37
CA ILE A 60 -14.64 -11.21 -1.61
C ILE A 60 -16.15 -10.97 -1.73
N THR A 61 -16.59 -9.71 -1.78
CA THR A 61 -18.00 -9.33 -1.92
C THR A 61 -18.50 -9.27 -3.38
N ASP A 62 -17.72 -9.78 -4.33
CA ASP A 62 -18.09 -9.83 -5.76
C ASP A 62 -18.47 -8.47 -6.35
N ASN A 63 -17.73 -7.41 -5.99
CA ASN A 63 -18.04 -6.09 -6.50
C ASN A 63 -17.52 -5.91 -7.94
N PHE A 64 -18.33 -6.35 -8.91
CA PHE A 64 -18.04 -6.29 -10.35
C PHE A 64 -18.13 -4.88 -10.95
N SER A 65 -18.45 -3.83 -10.16
CA SER A 65 -18.30 -2.45 -10.64
C SER A 65 -16.84 -2.09 -10.90
N VAL A 66 -15.90 -2.82 -10.28
CA VAL A 66 -14.46 -2.69 -10.51
C VAL A 66 -14.06 -3.58 -11.68
N ALA A 67 -13.64 -2.98 -12.79
CA ALA A 67 -13.28 -3.70 -14.02
C ALA A 67 -12.24 -4.81 -13.80
N TYR A 68 -11.26 -4.57 -12.93
CA TYR A 68 -10.25 -5.57 -12.57
C TYR A 68 -10.87 -6.80 -11.88
N ILE A 69 -11.81 -6.60 -10.95
CA ILE A 69 -12.49 -7.72 -10.25
C ILE A 69 -13.38 -8.48 -11.24
N ALA A 70 -14.12 -7.76 -12.09
CA ALA A 70 -14.97 -8.35 -13.12
C ALA A 70 -14.21 -9.18 -14.17
N SER A 71 -12.93 -8.88 -14.40
CA SER A 71 -12.10 -9.61 -15.36
C SER A 71 -11.35 -10.81 -14.78
N HIS A 72 -11.20 -10.89 -13.44
CA HIS A 72 -10.35 -11.90 -12.78
C HIS A 72 -11.09 -12.76 -11.74
N SER A 73 -12.36 -12.48 -11.44
CA SER A 73 -13.16 -13.22 -10.46
C SER A 73 -14.61 -13.44 -10.96
N ASN A 74 -15.32 -14.37 -10.34
CA ASN A 74 -16.76 -14.63 -10.56
C ASN A 74 -17.44 -15.00 -9.24
N SER A 75 -18.78 -15.02 -9.20
CA SER A 75 -19.56 -15.23 -7.97
C SER A 75 -19.37 -16.63 -7.38
N ASP A 76 -19.19 -17.64 -8.23
CA ASP A 76 -19.15 -19.06 -7.83
C ASP A 76 -17.78 -19.51 -7.31
N LEU A 77 -16.77 -18.64 -7.43
CA LEU A 77 -15.42 -18.88 -6.94
C LEU A 77 -15.38 -18.97 -5.40
N PRO A 78 -14.74 -19.99 -4.81
CA PRO A 78 -14.53 -20.02 -3.37
C PRO A 78 -13.74 -18.80 -2.89
N THR A 79 -14.02 -18.32 -1.68
CA THR A 79 -13.45 -17.07 -1.13
C THR A 79 -11.92 -17.03 -1.15
N PHE A 80 -11.26 -18.15 -0.85
CA PHE A 80 -9.81 -18.26 -0.91
C PHE A 80 -9.25 -17.92 -2.31
N TYR A 81 -9.92 -18.41 -3.36
CA TYR A 81 -9.52 -18.14 -4.73
C TYR A 81 -9.85 -16.70 -5.16
N LYS A 82 -10.95 -16.12 -4.67
CA LYS A 82 -11.26 -14.68 -4.86
C LYS A 82 -10.21 -13.75 -4.26
N ILE A 83 -9.60 -14.17 -3.15
CA ILE A 83 -8.48 -13.43 -2.57
C ILE A 83 -7.27 -13.57 -3.50
N SER A 84 -6.94 -14.79 -3.93
CA SER A 84 -5.79 -15.02 -4.83
C SER A 84 -5.91 -14.35 -6.20
N SER A 85 -7.13 -14.14 -6.70
CA SER A 85 -7.36 -13.46 -7.99
C SER A 85 -6.96 -11.99 -7.97
N ILE A 86 -6.85 -11.37 -6.79
CA ILE A 86 -6.45 -9.96 -6.65
C ILE A 86 -5.03 -9.73 -7.12
N TRP A 87 -4.15 -10.72 -6.95
CA TRP A 87 -2.74 -10.62 -7.31
C TRP A 87 -2.30 -11.63 -8.37
N SER A 88 -3.24 -12.37 -8.97
CA SER A 88 -2.94 -13.35 -10.01
C SER A 88 -2.59 -12.72 -11.36
N ALA A 89 -2.98 -11.46 -11.57
CA ALA A 89 -2.68 -10.71 -12.80
C ALA A 89 -1.50 -9.76 -12.63
N HIS A 90 -0.98 -9.24 -13.76
CA HIS A 90 0.16 -8.34 -13.77
C HIS A 90 -0.04 -7.10 -12.87
N GLU A 91 -1.15 -6.37 -13.05
CA GLU A 91 -1.45 -5.16 -12.28
C GLU A 91 -1.63 -5.43 -10.77
N GLY A 92 -2.36 -6.51 -10.45
CA GLY A 92 -2.58 -6.94 -9.07
C GLY A 92 -1.30 -7.39 -8.37
N SER A 93 -0.45 -8.13 -9.07
CA SER A 93 0.84 -8.57 -8.56
C SER A 93 1.76 -7.38 -8.25
N MET A 94 1.74 -6.32 -9.07
CA MET A 94 2.48 -5.09 -8.81
C MET A 94 1.99 -4.41 -7.54
N PHE A 95 0.68 -4.35 -7.31
CA PHE A 95 0.14 -3.76 -6.08
C PHE A 95 0.59 -4.53 -4.82
N LEU A 96 0.56 -5.87 -4.88
CA LEU A 96 1.05 -6.72 -3.79
C LEU A 96 2.57 -6.55 -3.56
N TRP A 97 3.37 -6.46 -4.63
CA TRP A 97 4.81 -6.22 -4.51
C TRP A 97 5.13 -4.85 -3.90
N ILE A 98 4.40 -3.81 -4.27
CA ILE A 98 4.53 -2.48 -3.66
C ILE A 98 4.21 -2.56 -2.15
N LEU A 99 3.19 -3.33 -1.76
CA LEU A 99 2.86 -3.55 -0.35
C LEU A 99 3.99 -4.23 0.42
N PHE A 100 4.63 -5.27 -0.15
CA PHE A 100 5.78 -5.93 0.47
C PHE A 100 7.01 -5.03 0.56
N LEU A 101 7.32 -4.29 -0.50
CA LEU A 101 8.42 -3.32 -0.48
C LEU A 101 8.18 -2.21 0.56
N ALA A 102 6.94 -1.75 0.69
CA ALA A 102 6.56 -0.77 1.69
C ALA A 102 6.64 -1.33 3.12
N ALA A 103 6.24 -2.58 3.34
CA ALA A 103 6.38 -3.25 4.63
C ALA A 103 7.85 -3.46 5.02
N TRP A 104 8.69 -3.83 4.05
CA TRP A 104 10.12 -4.00 4.29
C TRP A 104 10.81 -2.66 4.58
N GLY A 105 10.45 -1.61 3.85
CA GLY A 105 11.01 -0.28 4.07
C GLY A 105 10.58 0.34 5.41
N SER A 106 9.35 0.09 5.89
CA SER A 106 8.91 0.61 7.20
C SER A 106 9.73 -0.02 8.32
N PHE A 107 9.92 -1.34 8.26
CA PHE A 107 10.78 -2.07 9.18
C PHE A 107 12.23 -1.56 9.15
N LEU A 108 12.82 -1.39 7.96
CA LEU A 108 14.20 -0.91 7.84
C LEU A 108 14.40 0.51 8.38
N ILE A 109 13.49 1.44 8.08
CA ILE A 109 13.60 2.84 8.52
C ILE A 109 13.52 2.93 10.05
N GLU A 110 12.62 2.15 10.66
CA GLU A 110 12.45 2.12 12.11
C GLU A 110 13.69 1.56 12.81
N VAL A 111 14.27 0.46 12.29
CA VAL A 111 15.53 -0.11 12.78
C VAL A 111 16.69 0.88 12.64
N LEU A 112 16.76 1.61 11.52
CA LEU A 112 17.86 2.56 11.26
C LEU A 112 17.80 3.77 12.19
N ILE A 113 16.60 4.22 12.56
CA ILE A 113 16.41 5.33 13.49
C ILE A 113 16.72 4.92 14.93
N MET A 114 16.33 3.71 15.36
CA MET A 114 16.70 3.18 16.68
C MET A 114 18.21 3.11 16.88
N ARG A 115 19.01 2.96 15.81
CA ARG A 115 20.48 2.98 15.88
C ARG A 115 21.11 4.37 15.95
N LEU A 116 20.37 5.43 15.61
CA LEU A 116 20.87 6.81 15.56
C LEU A 116 20.56 7.61 16.82
N LEU A 117 19.73 7.07 17.72
CA LEU A 117 19.41 7.60 19.06
C LEU A 117 20.27 6.92 20.12
#